data_AF-A0A8S8XGJ1-F1
#
_entry.id   AF-A0A8S8XGJ1-F1
#
_cell.length_a   1.000
_cell.length_b   1.000
_cell.length_c   1.000
_cell.angle_alpha   90.00
_cell.angle_beta   90.00
_cell.angle_gamma   90.00
#
_symmetry.space_group_name_H-M   'P 1'
#
loop_
_entity.id
_entity.type
_entity.pdbx_description
1 polymer ?
#
loop_
_entity_poly.entity_id
_entity_poly.type
_entity_poly.pdbx_seq_one_letter_code
_entity_poly.pdbx_strand_id
1 'polypeptide(L)'
;MGVQKSAYRQPVTPEGLKAIEEGKLTWLDDEMYNNLNTGVLEQYLEEKNLEESFEVSHWNTPKVLYGIAIGAIFSGVTAYIGLKLGLAISAAWYIAYLLGMALKWSPSEVNIATSATTGATHASTGFIFTFPAIFLLASDARYELASGPLITLGDGDAVNLAFIGIVASMFAGFLGVMYFIIFRRVWLVEDPLPLPGFEATLKMLDIASDVNTGAVEHARESLKTIGIWTGLTMIGLFLVEYPLIWLGDKKLALFDWIAQTASVGDYGLASIYSKGTIHQPSGTDGGVS
;
A
#
# COMPACT_ATOMS: atom_id res chain seq x y z
N MET A 1 32.03 31.39 2.69
CA MET A 1 31.71 30.03 3.16
C MET A 1 31.03 29.33 2.00
N GLY A 2 31.71 28.39 1.33
CA GLY A 2 31.20 27.77 0.11
C GLY A 2 29.99 26.88 0.43
N VAL A 3 28.95 26.97 -0.38
CA VAL A 3 27.79 26.07 -0.32
C VAL A 3 28.31 24.64 -0.45
N GLN A 4 28.08 23.79 0.56
CA GLN A 4 28.42 22.38 0.48
C GLN A 4 27.61 21.76 -0.66
N LYS A 5 28.30 21.33 -1.72
CA LYS A 5 27.69 20.56 -2.81
C LYS A 5 27.33 19.18 -2.26
N SER A 6 26.11 18.71 -2.56
CA SER A 6 25.64 17.35 -2.23
C SER A 6 26.68 16.30 -2.60
N ALA A 7 26.86 15.29 -1.73
CA ALA A 7 27.86 14.23 -1.84
C ALA A 7 27.68 13.29 -3.04
N TYR A 8 26.65 13.51 -3.87
CA TYR A 8 26.23 12.58 -4.92
C TYR A 8 26.56 13.03 -6.34
N ARG A 9 27.33 14.10 -6.58
CA ARG A 9 27.73 14.42 -7.97
C ARG A 9 28.78 13.44 -8.48
N GLN A 10 28.37 12.53 -9.34
CA GLN A 10 29.26 11.59 -10.02
C GLN A 10 29.82 12.23 -11.32
N PRO A 11 31.03 11.82 -11.76
CA PRO A 11 31.55 12.24 -13.05
C PRO A 11 30.72 11.59 -14.18
N VAL A 12 30.54 12.34 -15.27
CA VAL A 12 29.81 11.87 -16.46
C VAL A 12 30.56 10.72 -17.12
N THR A 13 29.85 9.68 -17.59
CA THR A 13 30.47 8.56 -18.32
C THR A 13 30.57 8.87 -19.83
N PRO A 14 31.62 8.37 -20.52
CA PRO A 14 31.76 8.56 -21.97
C PRO A 14 30.62 7.96 -22.79
N GLU A 15 30.13 6.78 -22.40
CA GLU A 15 28.98 6.13 -23.07
C GLU A 15 27.68 6.91 -22.84
N GLY A 16 27.49 7.44 -21.63
CA GLY A 16 26.35 8.30 -21.31
C GLY A 16 26.32 9.59 -22.11
N LEU A 17 27.46 10.29 -22.23
CA LEU A 17 27.58 11.47 -23.08
C LEU A 17 27.21 11.16 -24.54
N LYS A 18 27.72 10.04 -25.06
CA LYS A 18 27.40 9.61 -26.41
C LYS A 18 25.91 9.28 -26.59
N ALA A 19 25.29 8.62 -25.61
CA ALA A 19 23.86 8.31 -25.64
C ALA A 19 22.98 9.57 -25.53
N ILE A 20 23.43 10.58 -24.76
CA ILE A 20 22.80 11.91 -24.68
C ILE A 20 22.89 12.63 -26.04
N GLU A 21 24.08 12.69 -26.64
CA GLU A 21 24.32 13.33 -27.94
C GLU A 21 23.54 12.66 -29.09
N GLU A 22 23.43 11.33 -29.07
CA GLU A 22 22.70 10.58 -30.08
C GLU A 22 21.18 10.52 -29.83
N GLY A 23 20.70 11.03 -28.68
CA GLY A 23 19.28 11.00 -28.29
C GLY A 23 18.71 9.60 -28.04
N LYS A 24 19.58 8.59 -27.88
CA LYS A 24 19.19 7.16 -27.77
C LYS A 24 18.94 6.71 -26.34
N LEU A 25 19.09 7.61 -25.39
CA LEU A 25 19.02 7.32 -23.97
C LEU A 25 17.61 6.81 -23.60
N THR A 26 17.53 5.52 -23.28
CA THR A 26 16.28 4.86 -22.89
C THR A 26 16.00 5.02 -21.39
N TRP A 27 14.73 5.07 -21.01
CA TRP A 27 14.33 5.14 -19.60
C TRP A 27 14.76 3.86 -18.88
N LEU A 28 15.34 4.00 -17.68
CA LEU A 28 15.86 2.88 -16.87
C LEU A 28 17.01 2.10 -17.52
N ASP A 29 17.73 2.73 -18.44
CA ASP A 29 18.92 2.16 -19.07
C ASP A 29 20.17 2.36 -18.22
N ASP A 30 21.18 1.52 -18.42
CA ASP A 30 22.42 1.54 -17.64
C ASP A 30 23.17 2.87 -17.80
N GLU A 31 23.17 3.42 -19.02
CA GLU A 31 23.78 4.70 -19.35
C GLU A 31 23.04 5.86 -18.70
N MET A 32 21.72 5.77 -18.51
CA MET A 32 20.94 6.75 -17.76
C MET A 32 21.31 6.72 -16.28
N TYR A 33 21.33 5.51 -15.71
CA TYR A 33 21.58 5.32 -14.29
C TYR A 33 23.00 5.76 -13.87
N ASN A 34 24.01 5.36 -14.65
CA ASN A 34 25.41 5.71 -14.41
C ASN A 34 25.70 7.22 -14.56
N ASN A 35 24.75 8.00 -15.10
CA ASN A 35 24.88 9.45 -15.24
C ASN A 35 23.92 10.23 -14.32
N LEU A 36 23.30 9.56 -13.35
CA LEU A 36 22.50 10.23 -12.31
C LEU A 36 23.37 11.20 -11.50
N ASN A 37 22.83 12.40 -11.28
CA ASN A 37 23.46 13.49 -10.54
C ASN A 37 24.76 14.01 -11.16
N THR A 38 24.92 13.86 -12.48
CA THR A 38 26.04 14.45 -13.22
C THR A 38 25.80 15.93 -13.55
N GLY A 39 24.57 16.42 -13.42
CA GLY A 39 24.09 17.73 -13.86
C GLY A 39 23.76 17.78 -15.35
N VAL A 40 24.52 17.06 -16.18
CA VAL A 40 24.34 17.00 -17.64
C VAL A 40 23.12 16.16 -18.00
N LEU A 41 22.95 15.01 -17.33
CA LEU A 41 21.77 14.17 -17.52
C LEU A 41 20.49 14.91 -17.10
N GLU A 42 20.51 15.62 -15.98
CA GLU A 42 19.37 16.40 -15.50
C GLU A 42 18.98 17.48 -16.50
N GLN A 43 19.97 18.21 -17.04
CA GLN A 43 19.72 19.24 -18.06
C GLN A 43 19.14 18.63 -19.35
N TYR A 44 19.68 17.50 -19.81
CA TYR A 44 19.16 16.78 -20.97
C TYR A 44 17.71 16.29 -20.75
N LEU A 45 17.43 15.69 -19.59
CA LEU A 45 16.08 15.23 -19.24
C LEU A 45 15.11 16.40 -19.09
N GLU A 46 15.54 17.55 -18.58
CA GLU A 46 14.72 18.76 -18.48
C GLU A 46 14.39 19.32 -19.87
N GLU A 47 15.37 19.41 -20.77
CA GLU A 47 15.18 19.89 -22.14
C GLU A 47 14.29 18.94 -22.95
N LYS A 48 14.56 17.64 -22.87
CA LYS A 48 13.70 16.59 -23.45
C LYS A 48 12.29 16.66 -22.89
N ASN A 49 12.15 16.85 -21.59
CA ASN A 49 10.83 16.99 -20.96
C ASN A 49 10.13 18.27 -21.40
N LEU A 50 10.81 19.39 -21.68
CA LEU A 50 10.18 20.60 -22.22
C LEU A 50 9.64 20.40 -23.64
N GLU A 51 10.34 19.61 -24.46
CA GLU A 51 9.92 19.26 -25.82
C GLU A 51 8.79 18.20 -25.82
N GLU A 52 8.92 17.17 -24.99
CA GLU A 52 8.00 16.02 -24.95
C GLU A 52 6.84 16.17 -23.94
N SER A 53 6.90 17.12 -22.99
CA SER A 53 5.87 17.31 -21.94
C SER A 53 4.47 17.59 -22.48
N PHE A 54 4.37 18.03 -23.73
CA PHE A 54 3.11 18.32 -24.41
C PHE A 54 2.62 17.18 -25.30
N GLU A 55 3.32 16.04 -25.32
CA GLU A 55 2.81 14.84 -25.98
C GLU A 55 1.52 14.33 -25.32
N VAL A 56 0.72 13.66 -26.14
CA VAL A 56 -0.59 13.11 -25.79
C VAL A 56 -0.48 12.22 -24.56
N SER A 57 -1.41 12.39 -23.62
CA SER A 57 -1.50 11.63 -22.38
C SER A 57 -1.20 10.14 -22.59
N HIS A 58 -0.18 9.61 -21.90
CA HIS A 58 0.09 8.15 -21.79
C HIS A 58 -0.95 7.42 -20.93
N TRP A 59 -2.20 7.87 -20.99
CA TRP A 59 -3.31 7.29 -20.25
C TRP A 59 -3.57 5.86 -20.72
N ASN A 60 -3.59 4.92 -19.77
CA ASN A 60 -3.88 3.52 -20.06
C ASN A 60 -4.96 3.01 -19.10
N THR A 61 -6.22 3.02 -19.54
CA THR A 61 -7.39 2.60 -18.76
C THR A 61 -7.24 1.19 -18.15
N PRO A 62 -6.78 0.16 -18.90
CA PRO A 62 -6.47 -1.14 -18.31
C PRO A 62 -5.55 -1.09 -17.08
N LYS A 63 -4.47 -0.30 -17.12
CA LYS A 63 -3.49 -0.22 -16.01
C LYS A 63 -4.08 0.48 -14.79
N VAL A 64 -4.91 1.48 -15.03
CA VAL A 64 -5.72 2.13 -13.99
C VAL A 64 -6.62 1.10 -13.32
N LEU A 65 -7.33 0.27 -14.10
CA LEU A 65 -8.20 -0.78 -13.57
C LEU A 65 -7.45 -1.84 -12.78
N TYR A 66 -6.25 -2.26 -13.22
CA TYR A 66 -5.40 -3.15 -12.44
C TYR A 66 -4.99 -2.52 -11.10
N GLY A 67 -4.61 -1.24 -11.11
CA GLY A 67 -4.30 -0.50 -9.90
C GLY A 67 -5.49 -0.39 -8.94
N ILE A 68 -6.68 -0.05 -9.44
CA ILE A 68 -7.92 -0.01 -8.67
C ILE A 68 -8.26 -1.40 -8.09
N ALA A 69 -8.10 -2.47 -8.88
CA ALA A 69 -8.41 -3.83 -8.42
C ALA A 69 -7.48 -4.27 -7.27
N ILE A 70 -6.17 -4.05 -7.40
CA ILE A 70 -5.19 -4.33 -6.34
C ILE A 70 -5.51 -3.46 -5.11
N GLY A 71 -5.72 -2.16 -5.34
CA GLY A 71 -6.05 -1.21 -4.29
C GLY A 71 -7.33 -1.54 -3.56
N ALA A 72 -8.36 -2.04 -4.23
CA ALA A 72 -9.63 -2.46 -3.63
C ALA A 72 -9.47 -3.69 -2.73
N ILE A 73 -8.70 -4.69 -3.16
CA ILE A 73 -8.40 -5.88 -2.36
C ILE A 73 -7.65 -5.48 -1.08
N PHE A 74 -6.56 -4.72 -1.25
CA PHE A 74 -5.74 -4.30 -0.12
C PHE A 74 -6.44 -3.27 0.76
N SER A 75 -7.34 -2.45 0.21
CA SER A 75 -8.22 -1.56 0.96
C SER A 75 -9.05 -2.34 1.99
N GLY A 76 -9.61 -3.50 1.61
CA GLY A 76 -10.33 -4.37 2.53
C GLY A 76 -9.43 -4.95 3.63
N VAL A 77 -8.22 -5.37 3.27
CA VAL A 77 -7.22 -5.87 4.24
C VAL A 77 -6.81 -4.78 5.23
N THR A 78 -6.46 -3.59 4.73
CA THR A 78 -6.12 -2.42 5.54
C THR A 78 -7.29 -2.02 6.43
N ALA A 79 -8.54 -2.09 5.93
CA ALA A 79 -9.72 -1.80 6.74
C ALA A 79 -9.88 -2.79 7.90
N TYR A 80 -9.79 -4.09 7.61
CA TYR A 80 -9.90 -5.13 8.62
C TYR A 80 -8.82 -5.02 9.70
N ILE A 81 -7.56 -4.90 9.28
CA ILE A 81 -6.42 -4.75 10.20
C ILE A 81 -6.55 -3.45 11.00
N GLY A 82 -6.94 -2.35 10.36
CA GLY A 82 -7.15 -1.06 11.01
C GLY A 82 -8.23 -1.12 12.08
N LEU A 83 -9.35 -1.79 11.81
CA LEU A 83 -10.45 -1.95 12.77
C LEU A 83 -10.15 -2.96 13.88
N LYS A 84 -9.40 -4.03 13.60
CA LYS A 84 -9.09 -5.09 14.57
C LYS A 84 -7.89 -4.74 15.47
N LEU A 85 -6.84 -4.16 14.89
CA LEU A 85 -5.54 -3.92 15.56
C LEU A 85 -5.22 -2.44 15.77
N GLY A 86 -6.02 -1.52 15.21
CA GLY A 86 -5.80 -0.07 15.37
C GLY A 86 -4.62 0.48 14.56
N LEU A 87 -4.09 -0.27 13.58
CA LEU A 87 -2.93 0.13 12.79
C LEU A 87 -3.21 -0.02 11.29
N ALA A 88 -2.90 1.00 10.50
CA ALA A 88 -3.05 0.98 9.05
C ALA A 88 -1.70 0.62 8.37
N ILE A 89 -1.68 -0.46 7.60
CA ILE A 89 -0.51 -0.89 6.83
C ILE A 89 -0.77 -0.64 5.34
N SER A 90 0.20 -0.05 4.64
CA SER A 90 0.13 0.19 3.19
C SER A 90 1.16 -0.68 2.45
N ALA A 91 0.67 -1.80 1.88
CA ALA A 91 1.49 -2.71 1.06
C ALA A 91 1.08 -2.70 -0.43
N ALA A 92 -0.09 -2.16 -0.75
CA ALA A 92 -0.71 -2.28 -2.07
C ALA A 92 0.14 -1.66 -3.18
N TRP A 93 0.72 -0.48 -2.92
CA TRP A 93 1.57 0.24 -3.86
C TRP A 93 2.75 -0.64 -4.31
N TYR A 94 3.41 -1.35 -3.38
CA TYR A 94 4.55 -2.22 -3.68
C TYR A 94 4.16 -3.40 -4.57
N ILE A 95 2.99 -4.00 -4.31
CA ILE A 95 2.47 -5.10 -5.13
C ILE A 95 2.17 -4.63 -6.56
N ALA A 96 1.54 -3.46 -6.71
CA ALA A 96 1.28 -2.88 -8.03
C ALA A 96 2.59 -2.55 -8.77
N TYR A 97 3.60 -2.05 -8.05
CA TYR A 97 4.92 -1.76 -8.61
C TYR A 97 5.63 -3.03 -9.10
N LEU A 98 5.72 -4.06 -8.25
CA LEU A 98 6.32 -5.36 -8.60
C LEU A 98 5.59 -6.03 -9.77
N LEU A 99 4.26 -5.98 -9.79
CA LEU A 99 3.47 -6.52 -10.90
C LEU A 99 3.78 -5.78 -12.21
N GLY A 100 3.85 -4.44 -12.16
CA GLY A 100 4.18 -3.61 -13.30
C GLY A 100 5.56 -3.94 -13.88
N MET A 101 6.57 -4.08 -13.02
CA MET A 101 7.92 -4.50 -13.44
C MET A 101 7.93 -5.91 -14.04
N ALA A 102 7.28 -6.88 -13.39
CA ALA A 102 7.26 -8.26 -13.88
C ALA A 102 6.53 -8.42 -15.21
N LEU A 103 5.52 -7.58 -15.47
CA LEU A 103 4.81 -7.52 -16.75
C LEU A 103 5.46 -6.57 -17.76
N LYS A 104 6.64 -6.03 -17.45
CA LYS A 104 7.42 -5.11 -18.29
C LYS A 104 6.61 -3.89 -18.75
N TRP A 105 5.83 -3.31 -17.85
CA TRP A 105 5.11 -2.08 -18.12
C TRP A 105 6.09 -0.90 -18.18
N SER A 106 5.76 0.10 -18.98
CA SER A 106 6.53 1.34 -19.05
C SER A 106 6.44 2.11 -17.72
N PRO A 107 7.41 2.99 -17.41
CA PRO A 107 7.40 3.78 -16.17
C PRO A 107 6.11 4.58 -15.96
N SER A 108 5.53 5.12 -17.03
CA SER A 108 4.26 5.86 -16.98
C SER A 108 3.09 4.93 -16.60
N GLU A 109 3.02 3.73 -17.18
CA GLU A 109 1.99 2.72 -16.86
C GLU A 109 2.11 2.22 -15.41
N VAL A 110 3.35 1.97 -14.94
CA VAL A 110 3.61 1.59 -13.55
C VAL A 110 3.17 2.71 -12.61
N ASN A 111 3.52 3.97 -12.90
CA ASN A 111 3.15 5.12 -12.09
C ASN A 111 1.63 5.33 -12.03
N ILE A 112 0.93 5.16 -13.15
CA ILE A 112 -0.54 5.25 -13.21
C ILE A 112 -1.18 4.16 -12.33
N ALA A 113 -0.72 2.91 -12.45
CA ALA A 113 -1.28 1.80 -11.70
C ALA A 113 -1.00 1.91 -10.19
N THR A 114 0.21 2.30 -9.80
CA THR A 114 0.59 2.47 -8.38
C THR A 114 -0.12 3.67 -7.75
N SER A 115 -0.30 4.76 -8.50
CA SER A 115 -1.08 5.92 -8.05
C SER A 115 -2.55 5.58 -7.85
N ALA A 116 -3.17 4.86 -8.80
CA ALA A 116 -4.55 4.41 -8.68
C ALA A 116 -4.75 3.47 -7.48
N THR A 117 -3.79 2.55 -7.27
CA THR A 117 -3.75 1.67 -6.09
C THR A 117 -3.73 2.46 -4.78
N THR A 118 -2.89 3.50 -4.73
CA THR A 118 -2.69 4.33 -3.54
C THR A 118 -3.93 5.18 -3.22
N GLY A 119 -4.57 5.73 -4.25
CA GLY A 119 -5.85 6.43 -4.08
C GLY A 119 -6.91 5.53 -3.47
N ALA A 120 -7.02 4.28 -3.95
CA ALA A 120 -7.99 3.31 -3.42
C ALA A 120 -7.71 2.91 -1.96
N THR A 121 -6.46 2.73 -1.55
CA THR A 121 -6.12 2.40 -0.15
C THR A 121 -6.26 3.58 0.80
N HIS A 122 -5.99 4.81 0.35
CA HIS A 122 -6.20 6.00 1.18
C HIS A 122 -7.69 6.31 1.40
N ALA A 123 -8.56 6.01 0.44
CA ALA A 123 -10.01 6.09 0.65
C ALA A 123 -10.46 5.20 1.83
N SER A 124 -9.93 3.97 1.91
CA SER A 124 -10.14 3.06 3.04
C SER A 124 -9.63 3.61 4.36
N THR A 125 -8.43 4.20 4.33
CA THR A 125 -7.79 4.78 5.52
C THR A 125 -8.64 5.92 6.09
N GLY A 126 -9.20 6.78 5.23
CA GLY A 126 -10.15 7.81 5.66
C GLY A 126 -11.39 7.21 6.33
N PHE A 127 -11.92 6.11 5.77
CA PHE A 127 -13.10 5.43 6.32
C PHE A 127 -12.83 4.85 7.72
N ILE A 128 -11.74 4.10 7.92
CA ILE A 128 -11.46 3.45 9.21
C ILE A 128 -11.26 4.42 10.37
N PHE A 129 -10.78 5.64 10.12
CA PHE A 129 -10.58 6.63 11.18
C PHE A 129 -11.81 7.50 11.43
N THR A 130 -12.67 7.68 10.42
CA THR A 130 -13.82 8.59 10.51
C THR A 130 -15.09 7.86 10.95
N PHE A 131 -15.36 6.69 10.38
CA PHE A 131 -16.66 6.03 10.53
C PHE A 131 -16.86 5.39 11.92
N PRO A 132 -15.87 4.68 12.49
CA PRO A 132 -15.98 4.18 13.87
C PRO A 132 -16.10 5.31 14.90
N ALA A 133 -15.43 6.45 14.68
CA ALA A 133 -15.53 7.60 15.58
C ALA A 133 -16.97 8.15 15.63
N ILE A 134 -17.65 8.26 14.48
CA ILE A 134 -19.06 8.69 14.42
C ILE A 134 -19.95 7.70 15.18
N PHE A 135 -19.75 6.40 15.01
CA PHE A 135 -20.53 5.37 15.70
C PHE A 135 -20.29 5.37 17.22
N LEU A 136 -19.04 5.51 17.66
CA LEU A 136 -18.70 5.61 19.08
C LEU A 136 -19.35 6.85 19.73
N LEU A 137 -19.31 8.00 19.06
CA LEU A 137 -19.94 9.24 19.54
C LEU A 137 -21.47 9.17 19.59
N ALA A 138 -22.09 8.30 18.80
CA ALA A 138 -23.53 8.15 18.75
C ALA A 138 -24.10 7.06 19.66
N SER A 139 -23.30 6.03 19.99
CA SER A 139 -23.82 4.77 20.57
C SER A 139 -23.22 4.39 21.92
N ASP A 140 -22.05 4.93 22.28
CA ASP A 140 -21.32 4.51 23.48
C ASP A 140 -21.62 5.47 24.65
N ALA A 141 -22.20 4.90 25.72
CA ALA A 141 -22.60 5.61 26.93
C ALA A 141 -21.46 6.40 27.60
N ARG A 142 -20.19 6.06 27.34
CA ARG A 142 -19.02 6.78 27.87
C ARG A 142 -18.84 8.17 27.23
N TYR A 143 -19.43 8.39 26.06
CA TYR A 143 -19.39 9.66 25.33
C TYR A 143 -20.71 10.44 25.39
N GLU A 144 -21.66 10.00 26.22
CA GLU A 144 -22.90 10.74 26.45
C GLU A 144 -22.63 12.00 27.29
N LEU A 145 -23.26 13.10 26.89
CA LEU A 145 -23.31 14.34 27.65
C LEU A 145 -24.46 14.27 28.67
N ALA A 146 -24.48 15.23 29.61
CA ALA A 146 -25.57 15.37 30.58
C ALA A 146 -26.97 15.53 29.94
N SER A 147 -27.05 15.88 28.65
CA SER A 147 -28.28 16.02 27.87
C SER A 147 -28.59 14.84 26.93
N GLY A 148 -27.79 13.75 26.97
CA GLY A 148 -27.90 12.60 26.07
C GLY A 148 -26.70 12.44 25.11
N PRO A 149 -26.81 11.56 24.11
CA PRO A 149 -25.73 11.32 23.14
C PRO A 149 -25.32 12.59 22.39
N LEU A 150 -24.01 12.72 22.08
CA LEU A 150 -23.46 13.80 21.27
C LEU A 150 -24.07 13.85 19.87
N ILE A 151 -24.37 12.67 19.31
CA ILE A 151 -24.98 12.49 18.00
C ILE A 151 -26.11 11.48 18.17
N THR A 152 -27.33 11.82 17.76
CA THR A 152 -28.44 10.87 17.68
C THR A 152 -28.53 10.37 16.25
N LEU A 153 -28.34 9.07 16.02
CA LEU A 153 -28.54 8.43 14.71
C LEU A 153 -29.92 7.78 14.68
N GLY A 154 -30.82 8.27 13.82
CA GLY A 154 -32.07 7.59 13.51
C GLY A 154 -31.84 6.38 12.59
N ASP A 155 -32.90 5.59 12.39
CA ASP A 155 -32.86 4.48 11.44
C ASP A 155 -32.52 4.99 10.03
N GLY A 156 -31.40 4.52 9.48
CA GLY A 156 -30.90 4.91 8.15
C GLY A 156 -29.92 6.10 8.13
N ASP A 157 -29.75 6.84 9.24
CA ASP A 157 -28.84 7.99 9.27
C ASP A 157 -27.37 7.59 9.10
N ALA A 158 -26.99 6.41 9.59
CA ALA A 158 -25.65 5.86 9.36
C ALA A 158 -25.35 5.66 7.86
N VAL A 159 -26.35 5.23 7.08
CA VAL A 159 -26.20 5.05 5.62
C VAL A 159 -26.11 6.41 4.93
N ASN A 160 -26.90 7.39 5.36
CA ASN A 160 -26.84 8.76 4.85
C ASN A 160 -25.48 9.41 5.14
N LEU A 161 -24.95 9.25 6.36
CA LEU A 161 -23.63 9.74 6.75
C LEU A 161 -22.51 9.05 5.98
N ALA A 162 -22.61 7.74 5.75
CA ALA A 162 -21.67 7.02 4.88
C ALA A 162 -21.67 7.60 3.47
N PHE A 163 -22.86 7.81 2.91
CA PHE A 163 -23.01 8.37 1.57
C PHE A 163 -22.45 9.79 1.47
N ILE A 164 -22.77 10.66 2.43
CA ILE A 164 -22.22 12.02 2.50
C ILE A 164 -20.69 11.97 2.63
N GLY A 165 -20.15 11.08 3.45
CA GLY A 165 -18.70 10.88 3.60
C GLY A 165 -18.03 10.43 2.30
N ILE A 166 -18.64 9.49 1.56
CA ILE A 166 -18.16 9.06 0.24
C ILE A 166 -18.16 10.25 -0.73
N VAL A 167 -19.27 10.97 -0.85
CA VAL A 167 -19.37 12.11 -1.77
C VAL A 167 -18.39 13.22 -1.40
N ALA A 168 -18.29 13.58 -0.11
CA ALA A 168 -17.37 14.60 0.38
C ALA A 168 -15.91 14.21 0.13
N SER A 169 -15.52 12.96 0.36
CA SER A 169 -14.16 12.48 0.08
C SER A 169 -13.83 12.48 -1.42
N MET A 170 -14.80 12.19 -2.29
CA MET A 170 -14.63 12.33 -3.75
C MET A 170 -14.36 13.78 -4.15
N PHE A 171 -15.14 14.74 -3.63
CA PHE A 171 -14.93 16.16 -3.90
C PHE A 171 -13.61 16.68 -3.31
N ALA A 172 -13.26 16.29 -2.08
CA ALA A 172 -12.00 16.65 -1.46
C ALA A 172 -10.80 16.11 -2.24
N GLY A 173 -10.89 14.86 -2.73
CA GLY A 173 -9.88 14.25 -3.59
C GLY A 173 -9.72 15.01 -4.91
N PHE A 174 -10.84 15.34 -5.58
CA PHE A 174 -10.82 16.13 -6.82
C PHE A 174 -10.22 17.52 -6.61
N LEU A 175 -10.62 18.21 -5.55
CA LEU A 175 -10.09 19.51 -5.16
C LEU A 175 -8.59 19.44 -4.89
N GLY A 176 -8.13 18.40 -4.18
CA GLY A 176 -6.71 18.14 -3.93
C GLY A 176 -5.90 17.98 -5.22
N VAL A 177 -6.41 17.21 -6.18
CA VAL A 177 -5.76 17.06 -7.50
C VAL A 177 -5.73 18.41 -8.24
N MET A 178 -6.81 19.18 -8.23
CA MET A 178 -6.83 20.52 -8.85
C MET A 178 -5.78 21.46 -8.24
N TYR A 179 -5.69 21.52 -6.92
CA TYR A 179 -4.67 22.30 -6.22
C TYR A 179 -3.27 21.83 -6.57
N PHE A 180 -3.06 20.50 -6.62
CA PHE A 180 -1.77 19.94 -6.99
C PHE A 180 -1.39 20.29 -8.43
N ILE A 181 -2.32 20.25 -9.39
CA ILE A 181 -2.05 20.66 -10.78
C ILE A 181 -1.59 22.11 -10.85
N ILE A 182 -2.25 23.02 -10.12
CA ILE A 182 -1.91 24.44 -10.08
C ILE A 182 -0.54 24.65 -9.44
N PHE A 183 -0.28 24.01 -8.29
CA PHE A 183 0.95 24.22 -7.52
C PHE A 183 2.12 23.33 -7.93
N ARG A 184 1.94 22.36 -8.84
CA ARG A 184 3.01 21.43 -9.26
C ARG A 184 4.26 22.18 -9.70
N ARG A 185 4.09 23.28 -10.43
CA ARG A 185 5.20 24.07 -10.96
C ARG A 185 6.03 24.69 -9.83
N VAL A 186 5.36 25.25 -8.83
CA VAL A 186 6.01 25.89 -7.69
C VAL A 186 6.69 24.85 -6.79
N TRP A 187 6.02 23.71 -6.53
CA TRP A 187 6.49 22.72 -5.56
C TRP A 187 7.48 21.68 -6.10
N LEU A 188 7.45 21.39 -7.41
CA LEU A 188 8.30 20.35 -8.02
C LEU A 188 9.37 20.91 -8.95
N VAL A 189 9.12 22.05 -9.61
CA VAL A 189 10.04 22.59 -10.63
C VAL A 189 10.87 23.72 -10.08
N GLU A 190 10.25 24.70 -9.41
CA GLU A 190 10.92 25.94 -9.03
C GLU A 190 11.65 25.86 -7.68
N ASP A 191 11.16 25.07 -6.72
CA ASP A 191 11.85 24.85 -5.44
C ASP A 191 11.60 23.42 -4.92
N PRO A 192 12.35 22.41 -5.41
CA PRO A 192 12.14 21.03 -5.03
C PRO A 192 12.45 20.84 -3.55
N LEU A 193 11.40 20.66 -2.76
CA LEU A 193 11.53 20.32 -1.34
C LEU A 193 12.42 19.07 -1.20
N PRO A 194 13.33 19.01 -0.21
CA PRO A 194 14.07 17.80 0.08
C PRO A 194 13.08 16.73 0.56
N LEU A 195 12.61 15.89 -0.37
CA LEU A 195 11.61 14.87 -0.11
C LEU A 195 12.25 13.72 0.68
N PRO A 196 11.78 13.42 1.91
CA PRO A 196 12.30 12.29 2.71
C PRO A 196 12.11 10.90 2.08
N GLY A 197 11.46 10.80 0.91
CA GLY A 197 11.24 9.57 0.15
C GLY A 197 12.17 9.36 -1.05
N PHE A 198 13.02 10.34 -1.40
CA PHE A 198 13.84 10.29 -2.60
C PHE A 198 14.83 9.10 -2.59
N GLU A 199 15.43 8.79 -1.44
CA GLU A 199 16.32 7.62 -1.29
C GLU A 199 15.59 6.29 -1.48
N ALA A 200 14.35 6.18 -1.02
CA ALA A 200 13.55 4.97 -1.21
C ALA A 200 13.15 4.80 -2.69
N THR A 201 12.81 5.90 -3.37
CA THR A 201 12.53 5.90 -4.82
C THR A 201 13.78 5.59 -5.64
N LEU A 202 14.95 6.14 -5.27
CA LEU A 202 16.23 5.76 -5.87
C LEU A 202 16.51 4.28 -5.67
N LYS A 203 16.34 3.73 -4.46
CA LYS A 203 16.52 2.28 -4.21
C LYS A 203 15.61 1.42 -5.09
N MET A 204 14.39 1.89 -5.40
CA MET A 204 13.49 1.19 -6.33
C MET A 204 13.86 1.36 -7.79
N LEU A 205 14.49 2.49 -8.13
CA LEU A 205 15.08 2.73 -9.43
C LEU A 205 16.30 1.82 -9.65
N ASP A 206 17.15 1.64 -8.63
CA ASP A 206 18.27 0.68 -8.64
C ASP A 206 17.71 -0.73 -8.92
N ILE A 207 16.65 -1.13 -8.21
CA ILE A 207 15.97 -2.41 -8.46
C ILE A 207 15.41 -2.47 -9.88
N ALA A 208 14.86 -1.38 -10.41
CA ALA A 208 14.32 -1.33 -11.77
C ALA A 208 15.42 -1.39 -12.86
N SER A 209 16.59 -0.78 -12.61
CA SER A 209 17.78 -0.86 -13.47
C SER A 209 18.35 -2.28 -13.47
N ASP A 210 18.49 -2.89 -12.28
CA ASP A 210 18.88 -4.30 -12.12
C ASP A 210 17.87 -5.25 -12.81
N VAL A 211 16.59 -4.87 -12.86
CA VAL A 211 15.54 -5.60 -13.61
C VAL A 211 15.73 -5.49 -15.12
N ASN A 212 16.22 -4.36 -15.63
CA ASN A 212 16.47 -4.17 -17.06
C ASN A 212 17.70 -4.97 -17.55
N THR A 213 18.70 -5.14 -16.68
CA THR A 213 19.94 -5.90 -16.99
C THR A 213 19.84 -7.42 -16.76
N GLY A 214 18.71 -7.93 -16.28
CA GLY A 214 18.47 -9.38 -16.19
C GLY A 214 17.55 -9.85 -15.04
N ALA A 215 17.12 -8.97 -14.13
CA ALA A 215 16.31 -9.38 -12.99
C ALA A 215 14.79 -9.51 -13.27
N VAL A 216 14.33 -9.53 -14.53
CA VAL A 216 12.93 -9.94 -14.84
C VAL A 216 12.64 -11.34 -14.30
N GLU A 217 13.59 -12.27 -14.42
CA GLU A 217 13.51 -13.60 -13.83
C GLU A 217 13.38 -13.51 -12.30
N HIS A 218 14.19 -12.67 -11.65
CA HIS A 218 14.17 -12.47 -10.19
C HIS A 218 12.92 -11.75 -9.68
N ALA A 219 12.39 -10.77 -10.41
CA ALA A 219 11.13 -10.10 -10.07
C ALA A 219 9.95 -11.07 -10.19
N ARG A 220 9.95 -11.92 -11.24
CA ARG A 220 8.97 -12.99 -11.42
C ARG A 220 9.09 -14.06 -10.34
N GLU A 221 10.31 -14.44 -9.97
CA GLU A 221 10.60 -15.37 -8.89
C GLU A 221 10.22 -14.79 -7.51
N SER A 222 10.46 -13.51 -7.29
CA SER A 222 10.03 -12.77 -6.10
C SER A 222 8.51 -12.71 -6.00
N LEU A 223 7.80 -12.40 -7.08
CA LEU A 223 6.34 -12.45 -7.13
C LEU A 223 5.80 -13.86 -6.85
N LYS A 224 6.44 -14.90 -7.40
CA LYS A 224 6.06 -16.29 -7.13
C LYS A 224 6.30 -16.64 -5.67
N THR A 225 7.43 -16.23 -5.10
CA THR A 225 7.80 -16.49 -3.71
C THR A 225 6.87 -15.76 -2.75
N ILE A 226 6.63 -14.47 -2.96
CA ILE A 226 5.66 -13.65 -2.21
C ILE A 226 4.27 -14.28 -2.34
N GLY A 227 3.85 -14.66 -3.54
CA GLY A 227 2.55 -15.29 -3.77
C GLY A 227 2.39 -16.61 -3.01
N ILE A 228 3.42 -17.47 -3.02
CA ILE A 228 3.44 -18.75 -2.29
C ILE A 228 3.40 -18.50 -0.78
N TRP A 229 4.26 -17.64 -0.26
CA TRP A 229 4.29 -17.36 1.18
C TRP A 229 3.04 -16.65 1.65
N THR A 230 2.53 -15.69 0.89
CA THR A 230 1.25 -15.01 1.18
C THR A 230 0.11 -16.04 1.17
N GLY A 231 0.08 -16.94 0.19
CA GLY A 231 -0.88 -18.04 0.13
C GLY A 231 -0.77 -18.98 1.33
N LEU A 232 0.44 -19.41 1.70
CA LEU A 232 0.70 -20.24 2.87
C LEU A 232 0.27 -19.55 4.17
N THR A 233 0.60 -18.27 4.33
CA THR A 233 0.19 -17.48 5.50
C THR A 233 -1.33 -17.29 5.53
N MET A 234 -1.97 -17.02 4.39
CA MET A 234 -3.44 -16.93 4.31
C MET A 234 -4.10 -18.26 4.68
N ILE A 235 -3.60 -19.39 4.18
CA ILE A 235 -4.11 -20.72 4.54
C ILE A 235 -3.88 -20.98 6.04
N GLY A 236 -2.68 -20.67 6.56
CA GLY A 236 -2.38 -20.82 7.98
C GLY A 236 -3.32 -20.00 8.86
N LEU A 237 -3.49 -18.72 8.56
CA LEU A 237 -4.42 -17.83 9.28
C LEU A 237 -5.88 -18.27 9.12
N PHE A 238 -6.26 -18.80 7.96
CA PHE A 238 -7.59 -19.35 7.75
C PHE A 238 -7.83 -20.57 8.66
N LEU A 239 -6.86 -21.47 8.83
CA LEU A 239 -7.00 -22.60 9.74
C LEU A 239 -6.98 -22.19 11.23
N VAL A 240 -6.28 -21.11 11.56
CA VAL A 240 -6.17 -20.54 12.92
C VAL A 240 -7.42 -19.74 13.32
N GLU A 241 -7.92 -18.86 12.44
CA GLU A 241 -8.95 -17.88 12.79
C GLU A 241 -10.33 -18.22 12.22
N TYR A 242 -10.43 -18.95 11.10
CA TYR A 242 -11.72 -19.16 10.45
C TYR A 242 -12.48 -20.34 11.09
N PRO A 243 -13.75 -20.14 11.50
CA PRO A 243 -14.54 -21.19 12.13
C PRO A 243 -15.01 -22.22 11.10
N LEU A 244 -14.18 -23.24 10.88
CA LEU A 244 -14.42 -24.33 9.94
C LEU A 244 -15.38 -25.39 10.50
N ILE A 245 -15.40 -25.56 11.83
CA ILE A 245 -16.12 -26.64 12.47
C ILE A 245 -17.30 -26.08 13.26
N TRP A 246 -18.48 -26.62 12.94
CA TRP A 246 -19.77 -26.22 13.48
C TRP A 246 -20.31 -27.40 14.30
N LEU A 247 -20.15 -27.34 15.62
CA LEU A 247 -20.60 -28.37 16.56
C LEU A 247 -21.62 -27.75 17.51
N GLY A 248 -22.91 -27.93 17.19
CA GLY A 248 -24.01 -27.30 17.93
C GLY A 248 -23.91 -25.77 17.90
N ASP A 249 -23.92 -25.13 19.08
CA ASP A 249 -23.80 -23.67 19.23
C ASP A 249 -22.35 -23.15 19.18
N LYS A 250 -21.34 -24.02 19.09
CA LYS A 250 -19.93 -23.61 19.10
C LYS A 250 -19.36 -23.57 17.68
N LYS A 251 -18.84 -22.39 17.31
CA LYS A 251 -18.05 -22.15 16.09
C LYS A 251 -16.56 -22.21 16.46
N LEU A 252 -15.86 -23.21 15.97
CA LEU A 252 -14.46 -23.46 16.31
C LEU A 252 -13.58 -23.42 15.06
N ALA A 253 -12.42 -22.75 15.17
CA ALA A 253 -11.38 -22.86 14.17
C ALA A 253 -10.76 -24.26 14.19
N LEU A 254 -10.11 -24.67 13.09
CA LEU A 254 -9.58 -26.04 12.98
C LEU A 254 -8.52 -26.32 14.05
N PHE A 255 -7.62 -25.37 14.29
CA PHE A 255 -6.58 -25.55 15.31
C PHE A 255 -7.12 -25.48 16.73
N ASP A 256 -8.18 -24.71 16.98
CA ASP A 256 -8.88 -24.73 18.27
C ASP A 256 -9.56 -26.09 18.51
N TRP A 257 -10.16 -26.68 17.48
CA TRP A 257 -10.73 -28.02 17.57
C TRP A 257 -9.67 -29.10 17.80
N ILE A 258 -8.52 -29.03 17.11
CA ILE A 258 -7.41 -29.96 17.34
C ILE A 258 -6.87 -29.80 18.77
N ALA A 259 -6.70 -28.56 19.24
CA ALA A 259 -6.24 -28.31 20.61
C ALA A 259 -7.22 -28.87 21.66
N GLN A 260 -8.53 -28.74 21.45
CA GLN A 260 -9.56 -29.31 22.33
C GLN A 260 -9.61 -30.84 22.26
N THR A 261 -9.46 -31.44 21.07
CA THR A 261 -9.53 -32.90 20.87
C THR A 261 -8.27 -33.61 21.37
N ALA A 262 -7.12 -32.94 21.31
CA ALA A 262 -5.84 -33.44 21.81
C ALA A 262 -5.60 -33.12 23.30
N SER A 263 -6.61 -32.63 24.02
CA SER A 263 -6.57 -32.38 25.46
C SER A 263 -7.31 -33.50 26.21
N VAL A 264 -6.65 -34.07 27.22
CA VAL A 264 -7.22 -35.16 28.05
C VAL A 264 -7.25 -34.68 29.51
N GLY A 265 -8.44 -34.37 30.02
CA GLY A 265 -8.61 -33.80 31.37
C GLY A 265 -8.25 -32.30 31.44
N ASP A 266 -7.75 -31.84 32.59
CA ASP A 266 -7.43 -30.43 32.86
C ASP A 266 -6.11 -29.94 32.23
N TYR A 267 -5.35 -30.85 31.62
CA TYR A 267 -4.03 -30.58 31.04
C TYR A 267 -3.94 -31.11 29.61
N GLY A 268 -3.72 -30.23 28.64
CA GLY A 268 -3.66 -30.59 27.22
C GLY A 268 -3.26 -29.42 26.33
N LEU A 269 -3.24 -29.60 25.01
CA LEU A 269 -2.89 -28.54 24.06
C LEU A 269 -3.81 -27.31 24.18
N ALA A 270 -5.05 -27.49 24.64
CA ALA A 270 -5.99 -26.42 24.92
C ALA A 270 -5.59 -25.54 26.12
N SER A 271 -4.76 -26.01 27.06
CA SER A 271 -4.29 -25.18 28.19
C SER A 271 -3.20 -24.19 27.78
N ILE A 272 -2.53 -24.45 26.66
CA ILE A 272 -1.42 -23.64 26.13
C ILE A 272 -1.86 -22.84 24.90
N TYR A 273 -2.88 -23.31 24.17
CA TYR A 273 -3.36 -22.67 22.94
C TYR A 273 -4.89 -22.71 22.85
N SER A 274 -5.49 -21.53 22.74
CA SER A 274 -6.93 -21.36 22.48
C SER A 274 -7.19 -20.03 21.77
N LYS A 275 -8.23 -20.02 20.92
CA LYS A 275 -8.70 -18.85 20.17
C LYS A 275 -7.59 -18.17 19.36
N GLY A 276 -6.70 -18.98 18.78
CA GLY A 276 -5.58 -18.46 17.99
C GLY A 276 -4.44 -17.82 18.80
N THR A 277 -4.45 -17.90 20.13
CA THR A 277 -3.44 -17.31 21.01
C THR A 277 -2.74 -18.38 21.86
N ILE A 278 -1.42 -18.22 22.04
CA ILE A 278 -0.65 -19.03 22.98
C ILE A 278 -0.69 -18.33 24.34
N HIS A 279 -1.15 -19.05 25.37
CA HIS A 279 -1.25 -18.55 26.75
C HIS A 279 -0.43 -19.40 27.71
N GLN A 280 -0.16 -18.84 28.89
CA GLN A 280 0.49 -19.56 29.98
C GLN A 280 -0.42 -20.74 30.40
N PRO A 281 0.13 -21.92 30.74
CA PRO A 281 -0.69 -23.08 31.09
C PRO A 281 -1.61 -22.78 32.28
N SER A 282 -2.90 -22.62 32.01
CA SER A 282 -3.96 -22.57 33.02
C SER A 282 -4.85 -23.80 32.82
N GLY A 283 -5.26 -24.46 33.91
CA GLY A 283 -6.10 -25.65 33.83
C GLY A 283 -7.37 -25.40 33.01
N THR A 284 -7.79 -26.37 32.21
CA THR A 284 -8.97 -26.26 31.34
C THR A 284 -10.19 -26.88 32.01
N ASP A 285 -11.34 -26.20 32.05
CA ASP A 285 -12.59 -26.79 32.54
C ASP A 285 -13.31 -27.50 31.38
N GLY A 286 -13.35 -28.83 31.42
CA GLY A 286 -13.97 -29.64 30.36
C GLY A 286 -13.29 -29.53 28.99
N GLY A 287 -11.98 -29.26 28.96
CA GLY A 287 -11.17 -29.16 27.72
C GLY A 287 -11.26 -27.83 26.98
N VAL A 288 -11.84 -26.79 27.61
CA VAL A 288 -11.88 -25.42 27.09
C VAL A 288 -11.06 -24.52 28.03
N SER A 289 -10.15 -23.71 27.48
CA SER A 289 -9.44 -22.65 28.22
C SER A 289 -10.11 -21.29 28.06
#